data_AF-A0A257LJ06-F1
#
_entry.id   AF-A0A257LJ06-F1
#
_cell.length_a   1.000
_cell.length_b   1.000
_cell.length_c   1.000
_cell.angle_alpha   90.00
_cell.angle_beta   90.00
_cell.angle_gamma   90.00
#
_symmetry.space_group_name_H-M   'P 1'
#
loop_
_entity.id
_entity.type
_entity.pdbx_description
1 polymer ?
#
loop_
_entity_poly.entity_id
_entity_poly.type
_entity_poly.pdbx_seq_one_letter_code
_entity_poly.pdbx_strand_id
1 'polypeptide(L)' 'REVVDHILKSGVLKKDYIFFKDESEFMHVAAKTPRSNCTMTSAKLASVGIQMTEVNAALERDLKRWQKAS' A
#
# COMPACT_ATOMS: atom_id res chain seq x y z
N ARG A 1 6.75 5.83 0.89
CA ARG A 1 6.60 7.22 0.42
C ARG A 1 6.05 7.27 -1.00
N GLU A 2 6.61 6.46 -1.92
CA GLU A 2 6.14 6.28 -3.31
C GLU A 2 4.60 6.26 -3.48
N VAL A 3 3.87 5.40 -2.75
CA VAL A 3 2.40 5.33 -2.86
C VAL A 3 1.70 6.65 -2.53
N VAL A 4 2.20 7.39 -1.53
CA VAL A 4 1.64 8.70 -1.16
C VAL A 4 1.84 9.70 -2.30
N ASP A 5 2.97 9.66 -2.98
CA ASP A 5 3.24 10.53 -4.13
C ASP A 5 2.25 10.23 -5.28
N HIS A 6 1.94 8.95 -5.54
CA HIS A 6 0.91 8.58 -6.51
C HIS A 6 -0.47 9.12 -6.12
N ILE A 7 -0.86 9.03 -4.84
CA ILE A 7 -2.14 9.56 -4.35
C ILE A 7 -2.22 11.09 -4.46
N LEU A 8 -1.15 11.78 -4.10
CA LEU A 8 -1.09 13.25 -4.20
C LEU A 8 -1.15 13.70 -5.66
N LYS A 9 -0.42 13.02 -6.56
CA LYS A 9 -0.45 13.29 -8.01
C LYS A 9 -1.83 13.05 -8.62
N SER A 10 -2.57 12.03 -8.18
CA SER A 10 -3.90 11.74 -8.71
C SER A 10 -4.96 12.76 -8.27
N GLY A 11 -4.68 13.55 -7.22
CA GLY A 11 -5.62 14.53 -6.68
C GLY A 11 -6.81 13.94 -5.93
N VAL A 12 -6.85 12.61 -5.76
CA VAL A 12 -7.90 11.89 -5.01
C VAL A 12 -7.97 12.38 -3.57
N LEU A 13 -6.83 12.66 -2.96
CA LEU A 13 -6.76 13.18 -1.60
C LEU A 13 -5.69 14.26 -1.50
N LYS A 14 -6.06 15.39 -0.89
CA LYS A 14 -5.17 16.53 -0.63
C LYS A 14 -5.08 16.72 0.88
N LYS A 15 -4.14 16.04 1.50
CA LYS A 15 -3.83 16.17 2.93
C LYS A 15 -2.34 16.01 3.16
N ASP A 16 -1.88 16.52 4.28
CA ASP A 16 -0.51 16.30 4.73
C ASP A 16 -0.39 14.91 5.35
N TYR A 17 0.67 14.20 4.96
CA TYR A 17 0.97 12.87 5.48
C TYR A 17 2.10 12.97 6.49
N ILE A 18 1.86 12.43 7.68
CA ILE A 18 2.86 12.30 8.74
C ILE A 18 3.32 10.85 8.76
N PHE A 19 4.62 10.63 8.70
CA PHE A 19 5.23 9.31 8.68
C PHE A 19 5.93 9.04 10.00
N PHE A 20 5.93 7.78 10.43
CA PHE A 20 6.88 7.30 11.43
C PHE A 20 8.31 7.47 10.91
N LYS A 21 9.25 7.66 11.83
CA LYS A 21 10.68 7.76 11.56
C LYS A 21 11.21 6.49 10.90
N ASP A 22 10.82 5.34 11.46
CA ASP A 22 11.28 4.03 11.02
C ASP A 22 10.30 2.91 11.44
N GLU A 23 10.60 1.69 11.00
CA GLU A 23 9.83 0.50 11.36
C GLU A 23 9.85 0.22 12.87
N SER A 24 10.96 0.52 13.56
CA SER A 24 11.07 0.27 15.00
C SER A 24 10.08 1.14 15.78
N GLU A 25 9.95 2.42 15.42
CA GLU A 25 8.97 3.31 16.02
C GLU A 25 7.53 2.81 15.76
N PHE A 26 7.24 2.43 14.51
CA PHE A 26 5.93 1.88 14.16
C PHE A 26 5.60 0.61 14.96
N MET A 27 6.55 -0.30 15.07
CA MET A 27 6.39 -1.56 15.79
C MET A 27 6.23 -1.36 17.30
N HIS A 28 6.89 -0.35 17.88
CA HIS A 28 6.81 -0.05 19.30
C HIS A 28 5.52 0.70 19.67
N VAL A 29 5.10 1.67 18.86
CA VAL A 29 4.00 2.59 19.21
C VAL A 29 2.64 2.09 18.69
N ALA A 30 2.59 1.60 17.46
CA ALA A 30 1.34 1.37 16.73
C ALA A 30 1.00 -0.11 16.51
N ALA A 31 2.00 -0.98 16.29
CA ALA A 31 1.77 -2.40 15.95
C ALA A 31 1.42 -3.26 17.17
N LYS A 32 0.21 -3.08 17.72
CA LYS A 32 -0.28 -3.79 18.92
C LYS A 32 -0.86 -5.19 18.63
N THR A 33 -1.03 -5.57 17.38
CA THR A 33 -1.66 -6.83 16.96
C THR A 33 -0.67 -8.00 16.89
N PRO A 34 -1.03 -9.22 17.35
CA PRO A 34 -0.18 -10.40 17.22
C PRO A 34 0.20 -10.67 15.76
N ARG A 35 1.50 -10.84 15.49
CA ARG A 35 1.98 -11.02 14.12
C ARG A 35 1.70 -12.45 13.65
N SER A 36 0.75 -12.61 12.73
CA SER A 36 0.65 -13.86 11.96
C SER A 36 1.88 -13.96 11.05
N ASN A 37 2.58 -15.09 11.07
CA ASN A 37 3.83 -15.29 10.33
C ASN A 37 3.61 -15.71 8.86
N CYS A 38 2.37 -15.95 8.44
CA CYS A 38 2.08 -16.31 7.05
C CYS A 38 2.32 -15.10 6.14
N THR A 39 3.47 -15.10 5.47
CA THR A 39 3.82 -14.06 4.49
C THR A 39 3.42 -14.54 3.10
N MET A 40 2.36 -13.96 2.53
CA MET A 40 2.03 -14.13 1.11
C MET A 40 2.88 -13.15 0.29
N THR A 41 3.61 -13.66 -0.71
CA THR A 41 4.46 -12.84 -1.59
C THR A 41 4.00 -12.99 -3.04
N SER A 42 4.29 -11.98 -3.86
CA SER A 42 4.03 -12.04 -5.32
C SER A 42 4.71 -13.24 -5.97
N ALA A 43 5.91 -13.62 -5.50
CA ALA A 43 6.62 -14.82 -5.96
C ALA A 43 5.87 -16.12 -5.65
N LYS A 44 5.26 -16.26 -4.45
CA LYS A 44 4.44 -17.43 -4.08
C LYS A 44 3.16 -17.53 -4.93
N LEU A 45 2.58 -16.39 -5.29
CA LEU A 45 1.44 -16.35 -6.21
C LEU A 45 1.87 -16.76 -7.62
N ALA A 46 2.99 -16.21 -8.10
CA ALA A 46 3.54 -16.54 -9.40
C ALA A 46 3.89 -18.03 -9.52
N SER A 47 4.41 -18.66 -8.46
CA SER A 47 4.75 -20.10 -8.47
C SER A 47 3.54 -21.02 -8.65
N VAL A 48 2.33 -20.55 -8.35
CA VAL A 48 1.07 -21.28 -8.60
C VAL A 48 0.31 -20.74 -9.82
N GLY A 49 0.99 -19.95 -10.67
CA GLY A 49 0.43 -19.41 -11.91
C GLY A 49 -0.36 -18.11 -11.78
N ILE A 50 -0.46 -17.53 -10.58
CA ILE A 50 -1.17 -16.27 -10.36
C ILE A 50 -0.22 -15.11 -10.62
N GLN A 51 -0.45 -14.38 -11.71
CA GLN A 51 0.33 -13.19 -12.06
C GLN A 51 -0.34 -11.94 -11.51
N MET A 52 0.42 -11.18 -10.71
CA MET A 52 -0.04 -9.88 -10.22
C MET A 52 0.26 -8.78 -11.22
N THR A 53 -0.62 -7.78 -11.27
CA THR A 53 -0.32 -6.52 -11.96
C THR A 53 0.80 -5.78 -11.22
N GLU A 54 1.72 -5.18 -11.96
CA GLU A 54 2.76 -4.32 -11.40
C GLU A 54 2.17 -3.20 -10.54
N VAL A 55 2.80 -2.93 -9.38
CA VAL A 55 2.23 -2.07 -8.34
C VAL A 55 1.91 -0.67 -8.85
N ASN A 56 2.81 -0.09 -9.65
CA ASN A 56 2.65 1.26 -10.18
C ASN A 56 1.53 1.34 -11.22
N ALA A 57 1.37 0.31 -12.06
CA ALA A 57 0.29 0.23 -13.03
C ALA A 57 -1.07 0.04 -12.34
N ALA A 58 -1.12 -0.77 -11.27
CA ALA A 58 -2.33 -0.94 -10.46
C ALA A 58 -2.72 0.38 -9.77
N LEU A 59 -1.76 1.07 -9.13
CA LEU A 59 -2.00 2.35 -8.47
C LEU A 59 -2.53 3.40 -9.44
N GLU A 60 -1.91 3.58 -10.60
CA GLU A 60 -2.36 4.55 -11.59
C GLU A 60 -3.79 4.26 -12.08
N ARG A 61 -4.08 3.00 -12.42
CA ARG A 61 -5.39 2.56 -12.88
C ARG A 61 -6.47 2.84 -11.83
N ASP A 62 -6.21 2.48 -10.58
CA ASP A 62 -7.20 2.50 -9.52
C ASP A 62 -7.42 3.92 -8.99
N LEU A 63 -6.37 4.73 -8.87
CA LEU A 63 -6.51 6.14 -8.51
C LEU A 63 -7.27 6.94 -9.57
N LYS A 64 -7.09 6.62 -10.87
CA LYS A 64 -7.86 7.26 -11.95
C LYS A 64 -9.35 6.93 -11.91
N ARG A 65 -9.71 5.76 -11.38
CA ARG A 65 -11.10 5.26 -11.31
C ARG A 65 -11.73 5.46 -9.93
N TRP A 66 -11.03 6.15 -9.03
CA TRP A 66 -11.46 6.30 -7.65
C TRP A 66 -12.80 7.03 -7.56
N GLN A 67 -13.76 6.44 -6.85
CA GLN A 67 -15.05 7.04 -6.57
C GLN A 67 -15.21 7.23 -5.06
N LYS A 68 -15.79 8.37 -4.65
CA LYS A 68 -16.13 8.58 -3.23
C LYS A 68 -17.19 7.55 -2.82
N ALA A 69 -17.03 6.99 -1.62
CA ALA A 69 -18.08 6.15 -1.05
C ALA A 69 -19.36 6.99 -0.91
N SER A 70 -20.49 6.41 -1.36
CA SER A 70 -21.84 6.95 -1.23
C SER A 70 -22.36 6.83 0.19
#